data_AF-A0A6P5SCB1-F1
#
_entry.id   AF-A0A6P5SCB1-F1
#
_cell.length_a   1.000
_cell.length_b   1.000
_cell.length_c   1.000
_cell.angle_alpha   90.00
_cell.angle_beta   90.00
_cell.angle_gamma   90.00
#
_symmetry.space_group_name_H-M   'P 1'
#
loop_
_entity.id
_entity.type
_entity.pdbx_description
1 polymer ?
#
loop_
_entity_poly.entity_id
_entity_poly.type
_entity_poly.pdbx_seq_one_letter_code
_entity_poly.pdbx_strand_id
1 'polypeptide(L)'
;EKFNLSNEPHVNMAIEDHMKRRYYTWRYNLHQKFLAYGSEEALENRPQTVGEDDWNYLVQLWQKDEWKKSSAKNKENRKKLKITHCAGTKAFSRIRYENIL
;
A
#
# COMPACT_ATOMS: atom_id res chain seq x y z
N GLU A 1 -18.05 -18.54 19.79
CA GLU A 1 -18.90 -17.34 19.66
C GLU A 1 -18.85 -16.81 18.24
N LYS A 2 -20.00 -16.40 17.69
CA LYS A 2 -20.04 -15.62 16.44
C LYS A 2 -20.22 -14.16 16.85
N PHE A 3 -19.31 -13.28 16.43
CA PHE A 3 -19.48 -11.85 16.61
C PHE A 3 -20.75 -11.42 15.85
N ASN A 4 -21.73 -10.88 16.57
CA ASN A 4 -22.92 -10.30 15.96
C ASN A 4 -22.63 -8.82 15.70
N LEU A 5 -22.27 -8.49 14.46
CA LEU A 5 -22.00 -7.12 14.05
C LEU A 5 -23.30 -6.48 13.56
N SER A 6 -23.61 -5.28 14.06
CA SER A 6 -24.77 -4.51 13.60
C SER A 6 -24.61 -4.13 12.13
N ASN A 7 -25.69 -4.17 11.34
CA ASN A 7 -25.70 -3.77 9.92
C ASN A 7 -25.79 -2.24 9.74
N GLU A 8 -25.34 -1.48 10.71
CA GLU A 8 -25.34 -0.02 10.64
C GLU A 8 -24.29 0.49 9.65
N PRO A 9 -24.57 1.59 8.92
CA PRO A 9 -23.66 2.08 7.88
C PRO A 9 -22.22 2.34 8.36
N HIS A 10 -22.06 2.89 9.57
CA HIS A 10 -20.75 3.19 10.11
C HIS A 10 -19.96 1.93 10.51
N VAL A 11 -20.65 0.86 10.93
CA VAL A 11 -20.04 -0.43 11.24
C VAL A 11 -19.55 -1.10 9.95
N ASN A 12 -20.38 -1.12 8.91
CA ASN A 12 -20.00 -1.64 7.60
C ASN A 12 -18.80 -0.88 7.01
N MET A 13 -18.81 0.45 7.12
CA MET A 13 -17.69 1.29 6.69
C MET A 13 -16.40 0.95 7.44
N ALA A 14 -16.47 0.76 8.77
CA ALA A 14 -15.32 0.39 9.58
C ALA A 14 -14.77 -1.00 9.20
N ILE A 15 -15.65 -1.96 8.92
CA ILE A 15 -15.28 -3.30 8.45
C ILE A 15 -14.59 -3.19 7.09
N GLU A 16 -15.18 -2.50 6.13
CA GLU A 16 -14.60 -2.31 4.81
C GLU A 16 -13.23 -1.64 4.87
N ASP A 17 -13.09 -0.57 5.65
CA ASP A 17 -11.82 0.14 5.82
C ASP A 17 -10.76 -0.78 6.45
N HIS A 18 -11.16 -1.61 7.40
CA HIS A 18 -10.27 -2.60 7.98
C HIS A 18 -9.81 -3.60 6.91
N MET A 19 -10.74 -4.18 6.15
CA MET A 19 -10.43 -5.15 5.09
C MET A 19 -9.55 -4.53 4.00
N LYS A 20 -9.85 -3.30 3.56
CA LYS A 20 -9.05 -2.53 2.59
C LYS A 20 -7.61 -2.36 3.10
N ARG A 21 -7.42 -1.97 4.36
CA ARG A 21 -6.09 -1.82 4.96
C ARG A 21 -5.33 -3.14 4.98
N ARG A 22 -5.98 -4.24 5.42
CA ARG A 22 -5.36 -5.57 5.45
C ARG A 22 -4.94 -6.02 4.05
N TYR A 23 -5.81 -5.83 3.05
CA TYR A 23 -5.51 -6.12 1.66
C TYR A 23 -4.34 -5.29 1.13
N TYR A 24 -4.31 -3.98 1.41
CA TYR A 24 -3.20 -3.12 0.97
C TYR A 24 -1.87 -3.52 1.60
N THR A 25 -1.84 -3.85 2.89
CA THR A 25 -0.63 -4.36 3.55
C THR A 25 -0.17 -5.68 2.96
N TRP A 26 -1.10 -6.63 2.77
CA TRP A 26 -0.80 -7.92 2.14
C TRP A 26 -0.23 -7.75 0.74
N ARG A 27 -0.89 -6.96 -0.11
CA ARG A 27 -0.45 -6.69 -1.48
C ARG A 27 0.89 -5.95 -1.52
N TYR A 28 1.15 -5.04 -0.60
CA TYR A 28 2.44 -4.36 -0.48
C TYR A 28 3.57 -5.36 -0.19
N ASN A 29 3.39 -6.25 0.78
CA ASN A 29 4.38 -7.27 1.13
C ASN A 29 4.68 -8.20 -0.06
N LEU A 30 3.65 -8.58 -0.81
CA LEU A 30 3.80 -9.38 -2.02
C LEU A 30 4.53 -8.63 -3.13
N HIS A 31 4.25 -7.34 -3.31
CA HIS A 31 4.96 -6.51 -4.26
C HIS A 31 6.46 -6.37 -3.92
N GLN A 32 6.82 -6.35 -2.63
CA GLN A 32 8.24 -6.38 -2.22
C GLN A 32 8.93 -7.68 -2.67
N LYS A 33 8.24 -8.82 -2.60
CA LYS A 33 8.78 -10.10 -3.10
C LYS A 33 8.93 -10.08 -4.62
N PHE A 34 7.93 -9.58 -5.34
CA PHE A 34 8.02 -9.40 -6.80
C PHE A 34 9.23 -8.56 -7.21
N LEU A 35 9.48 -7.44 -6.53
CA LEU A 35 10.63 -6.57 -6.80
C LEU A 35 11.98 -7.24 -6.54
N ALA A 36 12.04 -8.33 -5.76
CA ALA A 36 13.29 -9.03 -5.47
C ALA A 36 13.75 -9.96 -6.60
N TYR A 37 12.83 -10.47 -7.43
CA TYR A 37 13.12 -11.50 -8.46
C TYR A 37 13.02 -10.97 -9.91
N GLY A 38 12.56 -9.74 -10.14
CA GLY A 38 12.34 -9.25 -11.51
C GLY A 38 11.15 -9.96 -12.19
N SER A 39 10.66 -9.44 -13.33
CA SER A 39 9.32 -9.77 -13.83
C SER A 39 9.11 -11.21 -14.29
N GLU A 40 10.15 -11.84 -14.86
CA GLU A 40 10.07 -13.22 -15.38
C GLU A 40 10.28 -14.25 -14.26
N GLU A 41 11.34 -14.10 -13.45
CA GLU A 41 11.61 -15.04 -12.35
C GLU A 41 10.56 -14.92 -11.22
N ALA A 42 9.87 -13.79 -11.08
CA ALA A 42 8.83 -13.63 -10.07
C ALA A 42 7.63 -14.58 -10.25
N LEU A 43 7.31 -15.02 -11.48
CA LEU A 43 6.23 -15.98 -11.70
C LEU A 43 6.55 -17.34 -11.07
N GLU A 44 7.80 -17.79 -11.19
CA GLU A 44 8.30 -19.04 -10.62
C GLU A 44 8.52 -18.94 -9.11
N ASN A 45 8.82 -17.74 -8.60
CA ASN A 45 9.06 -17.47 -7.18
C ASN A 45 7.78 -17.09 -6.40
N ARG A 46 6.68 -17.81 -6.66
CA ARG A 46 5.40 -17.62 -5.95
C ARG A 46 5.53 -17.96 -4.46
N PRO A 47 5.07 -17.10 -3.53
CA PRO A 47 4.96 -17.46 -2.13
C PRO A 47 3.97 -18.61 -1.91
N GLN A 48 4.34 -19.63 -1.14
CA GLN A 48 3.49 -20.81 -0.86
C GLN A 48 2.11 -20.48 -0.28
N THR A 49 1.99 -19.33 0.41
CA THR A 49 0.74 -18.87 1.03
C THR A 49 -0.23 -18.19 0.07
N VAL A 50 0.12 -18.05 -1.22
CA VAL A 50 -0.67 -17.33 -2.22
C VAL A 50 -1.09 -18.30 -3.31
N GLY A 51 -2.38 -18.26 -3.67
CA GLY A 51 -2.92 -19.05 -4.78
C GLY A 51 -2.26 -18.68 -6.10
N GLU A 52 -2.28 -19.62 -7.05
CA GLU A 52 -1.67 -19.40 -8.36
C GLU A 52 -2.33 -18.26 -9.13
N ASP A 53 -3.66 -18.28 -9.21
CA ASP A 53 -4.45 -17.28 -9.92
C ASP A 53 -4.26 -15.88 -9.31
N ASP A 54 -4.24 -15.79 -7.98
CA ASP A 54 -3.99 -14.54 -7.26
C ASP A 54 -2.59 -13.98 -7.56
N TRP A 55 -1.58 -14.85 -7.57
CA TRP A 55 -0.21 -14.44 -7.87
C TRP A 55 -0.06 -13.97 -9.32
N ASN A 56 -0.60 -14.74 -10.27
CA ASN A 56 -0.58 -14.40 -11.69
C ASN A 56 -1.29 -13.06 -11.95
N TYR A 57 -2.45 -12.84 -11.33
CA TYR A 57 -3.16 -11.56 -11.40
C TYR A 57 -2.31 -10.40 -10.88
N LEU A 58 -1.65 -10.56 -9.73
CA LEU A 58 -0.82 -9.52 -9.12
C LEU A 58 0.42 -9.19 -9.96
N VAL A 59 1.11 -10.20 -10.48
CA VAL A 59 2.28 -10.00 -11.36
C VAL A 59 1.86 -9.24 -12.61
N GLN A 60 0.77 -9.64 -13.28
CA GLN A 60 0.23 -8.93 -14.43
C GLN A 60 -0.15 -7.49 -14.07
N LEU A 61 -0.79 -7.27 -12.92
CA LEU A 61 -1.17 -5.94 -12.43
C LEU A 61 0.03 -5.01 -12.29
N TRP A 62 1.14 -5.48 -11.70
CA TRP A 62 2.35 -4.68 -11.50
C TRP A 62 3.13 -4.44 -12.80
N GLN A 63 2.96 -5.31 -13.79
CA GLN A 63 3.54 -5.12 -15.12
C GLN A 63 2.81 -4.07 -15.96
N LYS A 64 1.52 -3.78 -15.67
CA LYS A 64 0.74 -2.76 -16.40
C LYS A 64 1.38 -1.37 -16.30
N ASP A 65 1.44 -0.68 -17.43
CA ASP A 65 2.01 0.67 -17.52
C ASP A 65 1.30 1.69 -16.64
N GLU A 66 -0.03 1.63 -16.55
CA GLU A 66 -0.82 2.52 -15.70
C GLU A 66 -0.41 2.37 -14.23
N TRP A 67 -0.18 1.13 -13.79
CA TRP A 67 0.27 0.85 -12.44
C TRP A 67 1.68 1.40 -12.21
N LYS A 68 2.61 1.13 -13.14
CA LYS A 68 4.00 1.63 -13.08
C LYS A 68 4.04 3.16 -13.02
N LYS A 69 3.27 3.84 -13.88
CA LYS A 69 3.13 5.31 -13.91
C LYS A 69 2.62 5.84 -12.57
N SER A 70 1.57 5.24 -12.03
CA SER A 70 0.98 5.63 -10.74
C SER A 70 1.96 5.41 -9.59
N SER A 71 2.65 4.27 -9.59
CA SER A 71 3.66 3.92 -8.59
C SER A 71 4.85 4.88 -8.60
N ALA A 72 5.39 5.19 -9.79
CA ALA A 72 6.47 6.16 -9.95
C ALA A 72 6.06 7.56 -9.47
N LYS A 73 4.87 8.04 -9.87
CA LYS A 73 4.32 9.33 -9.41
C LYS A 73 4.16 9.37 -7.89
N ASN A 74 3.64 8.32 -7.28
CA ASN A 74 3.46 8.24 -5.83
C ASN A 74 4.81 8.23 -5.09
N LYS A 75 5.83 7.55 -5.63
CA LYS A 75 7.19 7.57 -5.10
C LYS A 75 7.79 8.98 -5.14
N GLU A 76 7.64 9.69 -6.25
CA GLU A 76 8.10 11.07 -6.39
C GLU A 76 7.34 12.03 -5.46
N ASN A 77 6.02 11.89 -5.35
CA ASN A 77 5.23 12.66 -4.40
C ASN A 77 5.68 12.43 -2.95
N ARG A 78 6.01 11.18 -2.60
CA ARG A 78 6.51 10.84 -1.26
C ARG A 78 7.89 11.45 -1.00
N LYS A 79 8.78 11.49 -1.98
CA LYS A 79 10.09 12.17 -1.86
C LYS A 79 9.94 13.68 -1.63
N LYS A 80 8.91 14.31 -2.21
CA LYS A 80 8.60 15.73 -2.05
C LYS A 80 7.90 16.07 -0.72
N LEU A 81 7.50 15.07 0.07
CA LEU A 81 6.83 15.29 1.35
C LEU A 81 7.85 15.80 2.40
N LYS A 82 7.94 17.12 2.52
CA LYS A 82 8.85 17.79 3.47
C LYS A 82 8.36 17.78 4.92
N ILE A 83 7.04 17.71 5.13
CA ILE A 83 6.42 17.82 6.45
C ILE A 83 5.66 16.54 6.75
N THR A 84 6.17 15.79 7.73
CA THR A 84 5.49 14.59 8.24
C THR A 84 4.44 15.00 9.27
N HIS A 85 3.33 14.25 9.35
CA HIS A 85 2.27 14.48 10.35
C HIS A 85 2.76 14.27 11.80
N CYS A 86 3.87 13.56 11.98
CA CYS A 86 4.51 13.36 13.27
C CYS A 86 5.77 14.23 13.35
N ALA A 87 5.56 15.50 13.66
CA ALA A 87 6.57 16.54 13.77
C ALA A 87 7.30 16.55 15.14
N GLY A 88 6.89 15.72 16.09
CA GLY A 88 7.34 15.76 17.48
C GLY A 88 6.81 17.00 18.21
N THR A 89 7.58 17.52 19.17
CA THR A 89 7.26 18.73 19.95
C THR A 89 7.38 20.03 19.15
N LYS A 90 7.95 19.99 17.94
CA LYS A 90 8.15 21.17 17.11
C LYS A 90 6.84 21.53 16.40
N ALA A 91 6.40 22.78 16.56
CA ALA A 91 5.18 23.27 15.92
C ALA A 91 5.29 23.21 14.39
N PHE A 92 4.19 22.83 13.71
CA PHE A 92 4.14 22.77 12.25
C PHE A 92 4.44 24.11 11.57
N SER A 93 4.07 25.24 12.19
CA SER A 93 4.42 26.58 11.70
C SER A 93 5.93 26.78 11.60
N ARG A 94 6.67 26.32 12.62
CA ARG A 94 8.13 26.38 12.66
C ARG A 94 8.78 25.45 11.63
N ILE A 95 8.27 24.22 11.49
CA ILE A 95 8.74 23.27 10.48
C ILE A 95 8.50 23.81 9.07
N ARG A 96 7.33 24.43 8.82
CA ARG A 96 7.05 25.08 7.53
C ARG A 96 8.06 26.17 7.22
N TYR A 97 8.31 27.07 8.17
CA TYR A 97 9.30 28.15 7.99
C TYR A 97 10.69 27.61 7.65
N GLU A 98 11.16 26.60 8.37
CA GLU A 98 12.47 25.97 8.16
C GLU A 98 12.59 25.17 6.84
N ASN A 99 11.47 24.71 6.26
CA ASN A 99 11.44 23.93 5.01
C ASN A 99 11.14 24.78 3.75
N ILE A 100 10.84 26.07 3.92
CA ILE A 100 10.59 27.07 2.87
C ILE A 100 11.86 27.86 2.51
N LEU A 101 12.85 27.95 3.41
CA LEU A 101 14.24 28.29 3.10
C LEU A 101 15.02 27.06 2.62
#